data_AF-I2NUM2-F1
#
_entry.id   AF-I2NUM2-F1
#
_cell.length_a   1.000
_cell.length_b   1.000
_cell.length_c   1.000
_cell.angle_alpha   90.00
_cell.angle_beta   90.00
_cell.angle_gamma   90.00
#
_symmetry.space_group_name_H-M   'P 1'
#
loop_
_entity.id
_entity.type
_entity.pdbx_description
1 polymer ?
#
loop_
_entity_poly.entity_id
_entity_poly.type
_entity_poly.pdbx_seq_one_letter_code
_entity_poly.pdbx_strand_id
1 'polypeptide(L)'
;MKFIFTQTLSSKHSLAVLDFVFTYPVFRNSRLSELTNIPPATANRFTKALLEKGILTLKEEASGRKSALYSFERMMELVRV
;
A
#
# COMPACT_ATOMS: atom_id res chain seq x y z
N MET A 1 -13.35 6.02 0.79
CA MET A 1 -11.92 5.62 0.72
C MET A 1 -11.05 6.56 -0.10
N LYS A 2 -11.49 7.02 -1.29
CA LYS A 2 -10.74 8.00 -2.11
C LYS A 2 -10.18 9.19 -1.32
N PHE A 3 -11.04 9.86 -0.54
CA PHE A 3 -10.65 11.02 0.27
C PHE A 3 -9.54 10.72 1.29
N ILE A 4 -9.60 9.56 1.95
CA ILE A 4 -8.61 9.14 2.94
C ILE A 4 -7.23 8.97 2.28
N PHE A 5 -7.17 8.32 1.11
CA PHE A 5 -5.91 8.15 0.37
C PHE A 5 -5.38 9.50 -0.12
N THR A 6 -6.22 10.37 -0.67
CA THR A 6 -5.79 11.70 -1.14
C THR A 6 -5.26 12.58 -0.01
N GLN A 7 -5.89 12.53 1.18
CA GLN A 7 -5.42 13.29 2.35
C GLN A 7 -4.16 12.68 2.97
N THR A 8 -4.10 11.35 3.08
CA THR A 8 -2.96 10.66 3.72
C THR A 8 -1.69 10.75 2.88
N LEU A 9 -1.81 10.61 1.56
CA LEU A 9 -0.67 10.59 0.65
C LEU A 9 -0.31 11.98 0.10
N SER A 10 -1.29 12.89 0.05
CA SER A 10 -1.18 14.28 -0.46
C SER A 10 -0.35 14.36 -1.75
N SER A 11 -0.65 13.48 -2.70
CA SER A 11 0.14 13.31 -3.93
C SER A 11 -0.74 13.08 -5.15
N LYS A 12 -0.25 13.46 -6.33
CA LYS A 12 -0.85 13.11 -7.62
C LYS A 12 -1.03 11.60 -7.83
N HIS A 13 -0.22 10.78 -7.15
CA HIS A 13 -0.26 9.33 -7.26
C HIS A 13 -1.32 8.67 -6.36
N SER A 14 -2.07 9.44 -5.56
CA SER A 14 -2.97 8.88 -4.54
C SER A 14 -4.02 7.92 -5.13
N LEU A 15 -4.54 8.22 -6.32
CA LEU A 15 -5.53 7.37 -6.99
C LEU A 15 -4.90 6.08 -7.53
N ALA A 16 -3.72 6.17 -8.14
CA ALA A 16 -2.99 4.98 -8.60
C ALA A 16 -2.67 4.01 -7.46
N VAL A 17 -2.30 4.54 -6.28
CA VAL A 17 -2.06 3.72 -5.09
C VAL A 17 -3.36 3.13 -4.55
N LEU A 18 -4.45 3.89 -4.55
CA LEU A 18 -5.78 3.39 -4.18
C LEU A 18 -6.16 2.20 -5.07
N ASP A 19 -6.18 2.40 -6.38
CA ASP A 19 -6.59 1.37 -7.36
C ASP A 19 -5.70 0.13 -7.25
N PHE A 20 -4.39 0.32 -7.06
CA PHE A 20 -3.45 -0.77 -6.83
C PHE A 20 -3.78 -1.57 -5.56
N VAL A 21 -4.01 -0.91 -4.43
CA VAL A 21 -4.26 -1.57 -3.14
C VAL A 21 -5.57 -2.37 -3.16
N PHE A 22 -6.57 -1.88 -3.89
CA PHE A 22 -7.82 -2.62 -4.10
C PHE A 22 -7.66 -3.79 -5.09
N THR A 23 -6.76 -3.70 -6.06
CA THR A 23 -6.49 -4.79 -7.02
C THR A 23 -5.61 -5.88 -6.40
N TYR A 24 -4.64 -5.49 -5.58
CA TYR A 24 -3.68 -6.36 -4.93
C TYR A 24 -3.72 -6.13 -3.42
N PRO A 25 -4.73 -6.67 -2.69
CA PRO A 25 -4.88 -6.41 -1.26
C PRO A 25 -3.76 -6.99 -0.41
N VAL A 26 -2.94 -7.91 -0.95
CA VAL A 26 -1.71 -8.39 -0.32
C VAL A 26 -0.56 -8.20 -1.30
N PHE A 27 0.42 -7.38 -0.94
CA PHE A 27 1.45 -6.94 -1.87
C PHE A 27 2.76 -6.60 -1.16
N ARG A 28 3.85 -6.68 -1.92
CA ARG A 28 5.16 -6.15 -1.51
C ARG A 28 5.35 -4.75 -2.04
N ASN A 29 6.09 -3.92 -1.30
CA ASN A 29 6.28 -2.53 -1.72
C ASN A 29 7.02 -2.37 -3.06
N SER A 30 7.90 -3.32 -3.41
CA SER A 30 8.55 -3.34 -4.72
C SER A 30 7.53 -3.48 -5.87
N ARG A 31 6.49 -4.30 -5.67
CA ARG A 31 5.42 -4.50 -6.66
C ARG A 31 4.55 -3.25 -6.83
N LEU A 32 4.32 -2.49 -5.75
CA LEU A 32 3.65 -1.19 -5.84
C LEU A 32 4.43 -0.25 -6.75
N SER A 33 5.74 -0.10 -6.49
CA SER A 33 6.60 0.77 -7.31
C SER A 33 6.59 0.37 -8.79
N GLU A 34 6.76 -0.93 -9.06
CA GLU A 34 6.80 -1.49 -10.42
C GLU A 34 5.49 -1.27 -11.19
N LEU A 35 4.35 -1.65 -10.63
CA LEU A 35 3.07 -1.64 -11.35
C LEU A 35 2.41 -0.26 -11.43
N THR A 36 2.78 0.67 -10.55
CA THR A 36 2.24 2.05 -10.57
C THR A 36 3.21 3.06 -11.16
N ASN A 37 4.41 2.63 -11.54
CA ASN A 37 5.51 3.48 -12.01
C ASN A 37 5.84 4.62 -11.02
N ILE A 38 5.66 4.36 -9.72
CA ILE A 38 5.98 5.29 -8.63
C ILE A 38 7.42 5.00 -8.19
N PRO A 39 8.27 6.03 -7.99
CA PRO A 39 9.63 5.81 -7.50
C PRO A 39 9.66 5.00 -6.18
N PRO A 40 10.61 4.08 -5.98
CA PRO A 40 10.64 3.22 -4.79
C PRO A 40 10.62 3.99 -3.46
N ALA A 41 11.32 5.13 -3.39
CA ALA A 41 11.31 6.00 -2.20
C ALA A 41 9.91 6.56 -1.90
N THR A 42 9.16 6.92 -2.94
CA THR A 42 7.78 7.41 -2.82
C THR A 42 6.84 6.28 -2.42
N ALA A 43 6.99 5.08 -2.99
CA ALA A 43 6.23 3.90 -2.60
C ALA A 43 6.46 3.53 -1.12
N ASN A 44 7.72 3.57 -0.67
CA ASN A 44 8.09 3.37 0.75
C ASN A 44 7.40 4.42 1.65
N ARG A 45 7.43 5.69 1.26
CA ARG A 45 6.76 6.77 2.02
C ARG A 45 5.25 6.53 2.12
N PHE A 46 4.61 6.11 1.03
CA PHE A 46 3.18 5.87 0.99
C PHE A 46 2.76 4.67 1.83
N THR A 47 3.45 3.53 1.69
CA THR A 47 3.14 2.34 2.50
C THR A 47 3.35 2.60 3.99
N LYS A 48 4.39 3.35 4.36
CA LYS A 48 4.60 3.79 5.76
C LYS A 48 3.45 4.68 6.25
N ALA A 49 3.06 5.71 5.49
CA ALA A 49 1.97 6.60 5.88
C ALA A 49 0.61 5.86 6.03
N LEU A 50 0.33 4.91 5.13
CA LEU A 50 -0.89 4.10 5.20
C LEU A 50 -0.85 3.08 6.35
N LEU A 51 0.32 2.53 6.67
CA LEU A 51 0.53 1.68 7.84
C LEU A 51 0.30 2.46 9.14
N GLU A 52 0.90 3.65 9.27
CA GLU A 52 0.74 4.54 10.44
C GLU A 52 -0.73 4.96 10.66
N LYS A 53 -1.51 5.12 9.57
CA LYS A 53 -2.94 5.38 9.63
C LYS A 53 -3.80 4.13 9.90
N GLY A 54 -3.21 2.96 10.04
CA GLY A 54 -3.91 1.69 10.23
C GLY A 54 -4.70 1.21 9.01
N ILE A 55 -4.44 1.78 7.83
CA ILE A 55 -5.10 1.39 6.58
C ILE A 55 -4.46 0.11 6.05
N LEU A 56 -3.12 0.03 6.11
CA LEU A 56 -2.38 -1.19 5.81
C LEU A 56 -1.96 -1.88 7.10
N THR A 57 -1.74 -3.18 7.03
CA THR A 57 -1.11 -3.99 8.08
C THR A 57 0.18 -4.58 7.53
N LEU A 58 1.23 -4.58 8.35
CA LEU A 58 2.48 -5.26 8.02
C LEU A 58 2.32 -6.76 8.31
N LYS A 59 2.50 -7.61 7.30
CA LYS A 59 2.44 -9.07 7.41
C LYS A 59 3.82 -9.70 7.54
N GLU A 60 4.81 -9.14 6.85
CA GLU A 60 6.21 -9.54 6.96
C GLU A 60 7.08 -8.28 6.92
N GLU A 61 8.03 -8.19 7.86
CA GLU A 61 9.05 -7.15 7.84
C GLU A 61 9.97 -7.30 6.62
N ALA A 62 10.60 -6.19 6.21
CA ALA A 62 11.64 -6.25 5.19
C ALA A 62 12.88 -6.95 5.76
N SER A 63 13.54 -7.77 4.95
CA SER A 63 14.78 -8.46 5.34
C SER A 63 15.74 -8.56 4.17
N GLY A 64 16.93 -7.97 4.29
CA GLY A 64 17.91 -7.90 3.23
C GLY A 64 17.35 -7.29 1.94
N ARG A 65 17.37 -8.06 0.85
CA ARG A 65 16.81 -7.64 -0.46
C ARG A 65 15.28 -7.84 -0.57
N LYS A 66 14.66 -8.51 0.40
CA LYS A 66 13.23 -8.82 0.40
C LYS A 66 12.46 -7.64 0.99
N SER A 67 11.64 -7.00 0.17
CA SER A 67 10.78 -5.88 0.59
C SER A 67 9.64 -6.37 1.50
N ALA A 68 9.21 -5.48 2.42
CA ALA A 68 8.12 -5.75 3.35
C ALA A 68 6.82 -6.16 2.63
N LEU A 69 6.06 -7.05 3.28
CA LEU A 69 4.75 -7.51 2.82
C LEU A 69 3.66 -6.78 3.59
N TYR A 70 2.75 -6.15 2.86
CA TYR A 70 1.61 -5.41 3.41
C TYR A 70 0.29 -6.10 3.02
N SER A 71 -0.71 -5.97 3.88
CA SER A 71 -2.10 -6.26 3.55
C SER A 71 -3.00 -5.04 3.73
N PHE A 72 -4.04 -4.95 2.90
CA PHE A 72 -5.17 -4.06 3.08
C PHE A 72 -6.31 -4.84 3.73
N GLU A 73 -6.31 -4.86 5.07
CA GLU A 73 -7.15 -5.78 5.83
C GLU A 73 -8.64 -5.54 5.62
N ARG A 74 -9.07 -4.28 5.41
CA ARG A 74 -10.47 -3.94 5.19
C ARG A 74 -11.10 -4.61 3.98
N MET A 75 -10.31 -4.96 2.97
CA MET A 75 -10.80 -5.77 1.84
C MET A 75 -10.81 -7.25 2.18
N MET A 76 -9.82 -7.74 2.92
CA MET A 76 -9.75 -9.13 3.36
C MET A 76 -10.91 -9.49 4.28
N GLU A 77 -11.34 -8.59 5.17
CA GLU A 77 -12.50 -8.77 6.04
C GLU A 77 -13.82 -9.02 5.27
N LEU A 78 -13.96 -8.44 4.08
CA LEU A 78 -15.18 -8.59 3.25
C LEU A 78 -15.21 -9.90 2.44
N VAL A 79 -14.07 -10.57 2.29
CA VAL A 79 -13.92 -11.74 1.39
C VAL A 79 -13.60 -13.03 2.18
N ARG A 80 -13.14 -12.92 3.44
CA ARG A 80 -12.93 -14.10 4.31
C ARG A 80 -14.30 -14.65 4.75
N VAL A 81 -14.62 -15.86 4.28
CA VAL A 81 -15.76 -16.68 4.72
C VAL A 81 -15.28 -17.68 5.76
#